data_AF-A0A7C5SLI9-F1
#
_entry.id   AF-A0A7C5SLI9-F1
#
_cell.length_a   1.000
_cell.length_b   1.000
_cell.length_c   1.000
_cell.angle_alpha   90.00
_cell.angle_beta   90.00
_cell.angle_gamma   90.00
#
_symmetry.space_group_name_H-M   'P 1'
#
loop_
_entity.id
_entity.type
_entity.pdbx_description
1 polymer ?
#
loop_
_entity_poly.entity_id
_entity_poly.type
_entity_poly.pdbx_seq_one_letter_code
_entity_poly.pdbx_strand_id
1 'polypeptide(L)' 'MSKLVVLKLSGHLIRHEDVIKQTLSELRSLSKIAMFVLVPGGSVFADFVRELQVKIHFNDSTA' A
#
# COMPACT_ATOMS: atom_id res chain seq x y z
N MET A 1 23.56 1.80 -13.57
CA MET A 1 22.14 1.41 -13.42
C MET A 1 21.63 1.96 -12.10
N SER A 2 20.56 2.74 -12.08
CA SER A 2 19.92 3.11 -10.81
C SER A 2 19.31 1.85 -10.20
N LYS A 3 19.47 1.67 -8.88
CA LYS A 3 18.84 0.52 -8.18
C LYS A 3 17.33 0.75 -8.16
N LEU A 4 16.56 -0.28 -8.48
CA LEU A 4 15.11 -0.30 -8.28
C LEU A 4 14.81 -0.85 -6.88
N VAL A 5 13.98 -0.14 -6.13
CA VAL A 5 13.53 -0.53 -4.78
C VAL A 5 12.02 -0.53 -4.76
N VAL A 6 11.42 -1.67 -4.41
CA VAL A 6 9.97 -1.80 -4.25
C VAL A 6 9.64 -1.72 -2.77
N LEU A 7 8.79 -0.75 -2.41
CA LEU A 7 8.36 -0.49 -1.04
C LEU A 7 6.87 -0.79 -0.91
N LYS A 8 6.56 -1.88 -0.22
CA LYS A 8 5.19 -2.19 0.19
C LYS A 8 4.84 -1.38 1.43
N LEU A 9 3.87 -0.48 1.30
CA LEU A 9 3.33 0.29 2.42
C LEU A 9 2.14 -0.46 3.02
N SER A 10 2.14 -0.68 4.33
CA SER A 10 0.98 -1.26 5.01
C SER A 10 -0.22 -0.35 4.82
N GLY A 11 -1.37 -0.92 4.43
CA GLY A 11 -2.60 -0.15 4.30
C GLY A 11 -3.04 0.51 5.61
N HIS A 12 -2.64 -0.05 6.77
CA HIS A 12 -2.94 0.52 8.09
C HIS A 12 -2.31 1.90 8.30
N LEU A 13 -1.27 2.25 7.53
CA LEU A 13 -0.65 3.57 7.55
C LEU A 13 -1.62 4.69 7.13
N ILE A 14 -2.76 4.39 6.50
CA ILE A 14 -3.79 5.39 6.20
C ILE A 14 -4.30 6.10 7.46
N ARG A 15 -4.16 5.48 8.64
CA ARG A 15 -4.51 6.07 9.95
C ARG A 15 -3.40 6.96 10.53
N HIS A 16 -2.24 7.02 9.89
CA HIS A 16 -1.02 7.69 10.35
C HIS A 16 -0.44 8.56 9.21
N GLU A 17 -1.17 9.61 8.83
CA GLU A 17 -0.81 10.49 7.71
C GLU A 17 0.58 11.13 7.89
N ASP A 18 0.94 11.46 9.13
CA ASP A 18 2.24 11.98 9.53
C ASP A 18 3.38 11.02 9.16
N VAL A 19 3.21 9.72 9.43
CA VAL A 19 4.19 8.68 9.09
C VAL A 19 4.34 8.54 7.57
N ILE A 20 3.24 8.62 6.81
CA ILE A 20 3.28 8.59 5.35
C ILE A 20 4.05 9.80 4.81
N LYS A 21 3.74 11.01 5.30
CA LYS A 21 4.42 12.25 4.89
C LYS A 21 5.91 12.20 5.18
N GLN A 22 6.30 11.74 6.36
CA GLN A 22 7.70 11.58 6.74
C GLN A 22 8.40 10.57 5.81
N THR A 23 7.79 9.41 5.60
CA THR A 23 8.34 8.37 4.72
C THR A 23 8.56 8.89 3.30
N LEU A 24 7.57 9.59 2.72
CA LEU A 24 7.70 10.18 1.38
C LEU A 24 8.80 11.25 1.31
N SER A 25 8.98 12.04 2.36
CA SER A 25 10.05 13.02 2.47
C SER A 25 11.43 12.36 2.46
N GLU A 26 11.60 11.29 3.25
CA GLU A 26 12.84 10.51 3.30
C GLU A 26 13.14 9.87 1.93
N LEU A 27 12.14 9.27 1.29
CA LEU A 27 12.29 8.67 -0.05
C LEU A 27 12.65 9.70 -1.13
N ARG A 28 12.09 10.92 -1.04
CA ARG A 28 12.46 12.01 -1.96
C ARG A 28 13.96 12.29 -1.90
N SER A 29 14.56 12.30 -0.70
CA SER A 29 16.00 12.51 -0.55
C SER A 29 16.83 11.40 -1.21
N LEU A 30 16.35 10.15 -1.15
CA LEU A 30 17.01 8.96 -1.68
C LEU A 30 16.76 8.74 -3.18
N SER A 31 15.76 9.41 -3.77
CA SER A 31 15.39 9.27 -5.19
C SER A 31 16.52 9.60 -6.18
N LYS A 32 17.55 10.33 -5.73
CA LYS A 32 18.76 10.61 -6.52
C LYS A 32 19.64 9.37 -6.74
N ILE A 33 19.48 8.34 -5.92
CA ILE A 33 20.35 7.17 -5.84
C ILE A 33 19.62 5.89 -6.30
N ALA A 34 18.31 5.83 -6.07
CA ALA A 34 17.47 4.70 -6.42
C ALA A 34 16.10 5.15 -6.94
N MET A 35 15.52 4.33 -7.82
CA MET A 35 14.12 4.46 -8.22
C MET A 35 13.26 3.69 -7.23
N PHE A 36 12.21 4.33 -6.72
CA PHE A 36 11.29 3.72 -5.76
C PHE A 36 9.92 3.48 -6.40
N VAL A 37 9.39 2.27 -6.21
CA VAL A 37 8.01 1.92 -6.54
C VAL A 37 7.27 1.69 -5.24
N LEU A 38 6.22 2.49 -5.01
CA LEU A 38 5.38 2.38 -3.82
C LEU A 38 4.17 1.50 -4.11
N VAL A 39 3.95 0.49 -3.28
CA VAL A 39 2.81 -0.43 -3.38
C VAL A 39 1.98 -0.31 -2.09
N PRO A 40 0.88 0.46 -2.07
CA PRO A 40 0.03 0.57 -0.90
C PRO A 40 -0.81 -0.69 -0.68
N GLY A 41 -1.00 -1.09 0.57
CA GLY A 41 -1.94 -2.15 0.94
C GLY A 41 -3.39 -1.64 1.04
N GLY A 42 -4.36 -2.54 0.87
CA GLY A 42 -5.79 -2.20 0.84
C GLY A 42 -6.45 -1.87 2.19
N SER A 43 -5.82 -2.20 3.32
CA SER A 43 -6.27 -1.82 4.68
C SER A 43 -7.72 -2.21 5.01
N VAL A 44 -8.34 -1.41 5.89
CA VAL A 44 -9.75 -1.42 6.28
C VAL A 44 -10.73 -1.53 5.11
N PHE A 45 -10.40 -0.98 3.93
CA PHE A 45 -11.27 -1.10 2.77
C PHE A 45 -11.23 -2.52 2.20
N ALA A 46 -10.05 -3.12 2.08
CA ALA A 46 -9.93 -4.52 1.65
C ALA A 46 -10.57 -5.48 2.66
N ASP A 47 -10.45 -5.21 3.96
CA ASP A 47 -11.13 -6.00 5.00
C ASP A 47 -12.65 -5.89 4.88
N PHE A 48 -13.19 -4.68 4.69
CA PHE A 48 -14.62 -4.47 4.47
C PHE A 48 -15.14 -5.18 3.22
N VAL A 49 -14.44 -5.07 2.09
CA VAL A 49 -14.81 -5.77 0.86
C VAL A 49 -14.79 -7.29 1.08
N ARG A 50 -13.77 -7.81 1.77
CA ARG A 50 -13.68 -9.23 2.10
C ARG A 50 -14.84 -9.69 2.99
N GLU A 51 -15.23 -8.91 3.98
CA GLU A 51 -16.41 -9.21 4.80
C GLU A 51 -17.71 -9.20 3.98
N LEU A 52 -17.86 -8.26 3.05
CA LEU A 52 -19.00 -8.23 2.14
C LEU A 52 -19.03 -9.47 1.25
N GLN A 53 -17.92 -9.83 0.62
CA GLN A 53 -17.78 -11.03 -0.21
C GLN A 53 -18.23 -12.28 0.54
N VAL A 54 -17.80 -12.44 1.79
CA VAL A 54 -18.23 -13.53 2.66
C VAL A 54 -19.74 -13.50 2.92
N LYS A 55 -20.32 -12.33 3.19
CA LYS A 55 -21.77 -12.19 3.45
C LYS A 55 -22.64 -12.53 2.24
N ILE A 56 -22.19 -12.20 1.03
CA ILE A 56 -22.95 -12.45 -0.20
C ILE A 56 -22.57 -13.78 -0.88
N HIS A 57 -21.75 -14.60 -0.22
CA HIS A 57 -21.18 -15.83 -0.79
C HIS A 57 -20.48 -15.64 -2.14
N PHE A 58 -19.94 -14.43 -2.36
CA PHE A 58 -19.18 -14.10 -3.55
C PHE A 58 -17.73 -14.49 -3.34
N ASN A 59 -17.17 -15.23 -4.28
CA ASN A 59 -15.79 -15.67 -4.26
C ASN A 59 -15.15 -15.43 -5.63
N ASP A 60 -13.83 -15.59 -5.70
CA ASP A 60 -13.07 -15.35 -6.94
C ASP A 60 -13.43 -16.33 -8.07
N SER A 61 -14.10 -17.45 -7.78
CA SER A 61 -14.65 -18.37 -8.79
C SER A 61 -15.99 -17.90 -9.37
N THR A 62 -16.65 -16.92 -8.72
CA THR A 62 -17.91 -16.29 -9.17
C THR A 62 -17.70 -14.91 -9.80
N ALA A 63 -16.46 -14.43 -9.86
CA ALA A 63 -16.07 -13.12 -10.36
C ALA A 63 -15.76 -13.11 -11.86
#